data_AF-A0A859FAC0-F1
#
_entry.id   AF-A0A859FAC0-F1
#
_cell.length_a   1.000
_cell.length_b   1.000
_cell.length_c   1.000
_cell.angle_alpha   90.00
_cell.angle_beta   90.00
_cell.angle_gamma   90.00
#
_symmetry.space_group_name_H-M   'P 1'
#
loop_
_entity.id
_entity.type
_entity.pdbx_description
1 polymer ?
#
loop_
_entity_poly.entity_id
_entity_poly.type
_entity_poly.pdbx_seq_one_letter_code
_entity_poly.pdbx_strand_id
1 'polypeptide(L)'
;MTRNEVVELLEQINAAYPNKIEQTETTFNLWLRQMKDQTAADVFRRLDAYILVNKFAPGIGDLKRVERPEHNKNPLQKYEHWKSNASQGPSEEQKLRIREILSAREG
;
A
#
# COMPACT_ATOMS: atom_id res chain seq x y z
N MET A 1 -12.58 -2.15 13.50
CA MET A 1 -12.62 -3.09 14.64
C MET A 1 -13.19 -2.42 15.89
N THR A 2 -13.83 -3.19 16.75
CA THR A 2 -14.39 -2.74 18.04
C THR A 2 -13.35 -2.82 19.18
N ARG A 3 -13.68 -2.25 20.35
CA ARG A 3 -12.84 -2.30 21.55
C ARG A 3 -12.50 -3.75 21.93
N ASN A 4 -13.51 -4.61 22.01
CA ASN A 4 -13.36 -6.00 22.44
C ASN A 4 -12.50 -6.81 21.45
N GLU A 5 -12.69 -6.60 20.15
CA GLU A 5 -11.89 -7.26 19.12
C GLU A 5 -10.40 -6.88 19.21
N VAL A 6 -10.09 -5.63 19.59
CA VAL A 6 -8.69 -5.20 19.77
C VAL A 6 -8.09 -5.79 21.04
N VAL A 7 -8.88 -5.98 22.10
CA VAL A 7 -8.42 -6.69 23.32
C VAL A 7 -8.07 -8.13 22.95
N GLU A 8 -8.99 -8.84 22.31
CA GLU A 8 -8.79 -10.22 21.87
C GLU A 8 -7.55 -10.35 20.96
N LEU A 9 -7.35 -9.39 20.05
CA LEU A 9 -6.18 -9.36 19.19
C LEU A 9 -4.86 -9.27 20.00
N LEU A 10 -4.79 -8.35 20.96
CA LEU A 10 -3.58 -8.16 21.79
C LEU A 10 -3.33 -9.35 22.72
N GLU A 11 -4.39 -10.00 23.21
CA GLU A 11 -4.30 -11.23 23.99
C GLU A 11 -3.74 -12.38 23.15
N GLN A 12 -4.23 -12.58 21.91
CA GLN A 12 -3.71 -13.61 21.02
C GLN A 12 -2.25 -13.35 20.64
N ILE A 13 -1.87 -12.09 20.39
CA ILE A 13 -0.46 -11.76 20.12
C ILE A 13 0.41 -12.08 21.35
N ASN A 14 -0.03 -11.74 22.56
CA ASN A 14 0.72 -12.05 23.78
C ASN A 14 0.80 -13.56 24.05
N ALA A 15 -0.24 -14.32 23.71
CA ALA A 15 -0.24 -15.77 23.81
C ALA A 15 0.76 -16.42 22.84
N ALA A 16 0.84 -15.92 21.61
CA ALA A 16 1.80 -16.38 20.61
C ALA A 16 3.24 -15.91 20.90
N TYR A 17 3.39 -14.75 21.53
CA TYR A 17 4.69 -14.12 21.84
C TYR A 17 4.78 -13.68 23.31
N PRO A 18 4.99 -14.62 24.25
CA PRO A 18 4.98 -14.32 25.67
C PRO A 18 6.03 -13.27 26.06
N ASN A 19 5.63 -12.30 26.88
CA ASN A 19 6.48 -11.23 27.42
C ASN A 19 7.11 -10.31 26.36
N LYS A 20 6.53 -10.24 25.15
CA LYS A 20 7.03 -9.37 24.07
C LYS A 20 6.28 -8.07 23.90
N ILE A 21 5.06 -7.96 24.42
CA ILE A 21 4.23 -6.76 24.32
C ILE A 21 3.77 -6.32 25.69
N GLU A 22 4.07 -5.07 26.03
CA GLU A 22 3.47 -4.42 27.19
C GLU A 22 2.05 -3.96 26.85
N GLN A 23 1.06 -4.64 27.43
CA GLN A 23 -0.35 -4.31 27.28
C GLN A 23 -0.74 -3.13 28.19
N THR A 24 -0.16 -1.97 27.92
CA THR A 24 -0.55 -0.72 28.56
C THR A 24 -1.82 -0.14 27.93
N GLU A 25 -2.53 0.72 28.66
CA GLU A 25 -3.67 1.46 28.11
C GLU A 25 -3.27 2.31 26.89
N THR A 26 -2.05 2.85 26.88
CA THR A 26 -1.49 3.59 25.75
C THR A 26 -1.36 2.71 24.51
N THR A 27 -0.83 1.49 24.67
CA THR A 27 -0.75 0.49 23.58
C THR A 27 -2.15 0.18 23.06
N PHE A 28 -3.09 -0.13 23.95
CA PHE A 28 -4.46 -0.44 23.58
C PHE A 28 -5.12 0.67 22.75
N ASN A 29 -5.07 1.92 23.24
CA ASN A 29 -5.66 3.07 22.58
C ASN A 29 -5.04 3.35 21.21
N LEU A 30 -3.74 3.11 21.06
CA LEU A 30 -3.05 3.22 19.78
C LEU A 30 -3.56 2.18 18.77
N TRP A 31 -3.63 0.91 19.18
CA TRP A 31 -4.12 -0.17 18.34
C TRP A 31 -5.58 0.03 17.93
N LEU A 32 -6.45 0.41 18.87
CA LEU A 32 -7.86 0.71 18.62
C LEU A 32 -8.02 1.82 17.56
N ARG A 33 -7.25 2.92 17.70
CA ARG A 33 -7.28 4.02 16.73
C ARG A 33 -6.81 3.60 15.33
N GLN A 34 -5.78 2.76 15.25
CA GLN A 34 -5.18 2.37 13.97
C GLN A 34 -5.95 1.26 13.24
N MET A 35 -6.67 0.41 13.98
CA MET A 35 -7.46 -0.70 13.43
C MET A 35 -8.94 -0.35 13.24
N LYS A 36 -9.34 0.91 13.46
CA LYS A 36 -10.75 1.35 13.36
C LYS A 36 -11.38 0.97 12.00
N ASP A 37 -10.62 1.12 10.91
CA ASP A 37 -11.07 0.91 9.53
C ASP A 37 -10.78 -0.52 9.02
N GLN A 38 -10.38 -1.44 9.90
CA GLN A 38 -10.12 -2.84 9.57
C GLN A 38 -11.27 -3.73 10.06
N THR A 39 -11.48 -4.86 9.39
CA THR A 39 -12.38 -5.92 9.87
C THR A 39 -11.59 -6.88 10.76
N ALA A 40 -12.20 -7.37 11.84
CA ALA A 40 -11.53 -8.30 12.74
C ALA A 40 -11.09 -9.57 12.01
N ALA A 41 -11.98 -10.16 11.20
CA ALA A 41 -11.71 -11.38 10.44
C ALA A 41 -10.45 -11.27 9.56
N ASP A 42 -10.24 -10.15 8.86
CA ASP A 42 -9.05 -9.97 8.03
C ASP A 42 -7.77 -9.81 8.86
N VAL A 43 -7.85 -9.13 10.00
CA VAL A 43 -6.71 -8.90 10.89
C VAL A 43 -6.28 -10.19 11.57
N PHE A 44 -7.22 -10.97 12.11
CA PHE A 44 -6.94 -12.28 12.71
C PHE A 44 -6.35 -13.25 11.70
N ARG A 45 -6.90 -13.33 10.48
CA ARG A 45 -6.33 -14.17 9.42
C ARG A 45 -4.88 -13.80 9.09
N ARG A 46 -4.52 -12.52 9.13
CA ARG A 46 -3.13 -12.06 8.93
C ARG A 46 -2.25 -12.41 10.11
N LEU A 47 -2.78 -12.27 11.33
CA LEU A 47 -2.07 -12.65 12.54
C LEU A 47 -1.71 -14.15 12.51
N ASP A 48 -2.66 -15.02 12.18
CA ASP A 48 -2.42 -16.46 12.05
C ASP A 48 -1.31 -16.76 11.04
N ALA A 49 -1.40 -16.16 9.84
CA ALA A 49 -0.38 -16.32 8.81
C ALA A 49 1.00 -15.78 9.25
N TYR A 50 1.02 -14.68 10.00
CA TYR A 50 2.24 -14.04 10.47
C TYR A 50 2.93 -14.88 11.55
N ILE A 51 2.17 -15.45 12.50
CA ILE A 51 2.71 -16.26 13.61
C ILE A 51 3.43 -17.50 13.10
N LEU A 52 2.96 -18.10 12.01
CA LEU A 52 3.56 -19.31 11.44
C LEU A 52 4.98 -19.11 10.89
N VAL A 53 5.33 -17.89 10.49
CA VAL A 53 6.59 -17.62 9.77
C VAL A 53 7.52 -16.66 10.50
N ASN A 54 7.03 -15.88 11.46
CA ASN A 54 7.81 -14.85 12.14
C ASN A 54 8.06 -15.18 13.61
N LYS A 55 9.34 -15.15 14.00
CA LYS A 55 9.80 -15.35 15.38
C LYS A 55 9.47 -14.16 16.31
N PHE A 56 9.33 -12.97 15.76
CA PHE A 56 9.10 -11.74 16.52
C PHE A 56 7.63 -11.32 16.46
N ALA A 57 7.14 -10.70 17.52
CA ALA A 57 5.76 -10.23 17.58
C ALA A 57 5.47 -9.20 16.48
N PRO A 58 4.27 -9.23 15.87
CA PRO A 58 3.88 -8.25 14.87
C PRO A 58 3.68 -6.86 15.49
N GLY A 59 4.00 -5.83 14.73
CA GLY A 59 3.53 -4.48 14.96
C GLY A 59 2.19 -4.21 14.27
N ILE A 60 1.66 -3.01 14.49
CA ILE A 60 0.42 -2.55 13.82
C ILE A 60 0.57 -2.59 12.29
N GLY A 61 1.75 -2.23 11.76
CA GLY A 61 2.00 -2.17 10.33
C GLY A 61 1.99 -3.53 9.62
N ASP A 62 2.32 -4.60 10.33
CA ASP A 62 2.34 -5.96 9.77
C ASP A 62 0.91 -6.50 9.57
N LEU A 63 0.00 -6.09 10.46
CA LEU A 63 -1.38 -6.56 10.46
C LEU A 63 -2.32 -5.62 9.71
N LYS A 64 -2.08 -4.31 9.76
CA LYS A 64 -2.92 -3.31 9.10
C LYS A 64 -2.78 -3.41 7.58
N ARG A 65 -3.90 -3.52 6.88
CA ARG A 65 -3.92 -3.33 5.43
C ARG A 65 -3.70 -1.86 5.13
N VAL A 66 -2.56 -1.54 4.52
CA VAL A 66 -2.44 -0.29 3.76
C VAL A 66 -3.15 -0.55 2.44
N GLU A 67 -4.31 0.09 2.24
CA GLU A 67 -4.85 0.23 0.88
C GLU A 67 -3.76 0.91 0.06
N ARG A 68 -3.15 0.17 -0.85
CA ARG A 68 -2.26 0.80 -1.82
C ARG A 68 -3.15 1.81 -2.57
N PRO A 69 -2.81 3.10 -2.60
CA PRO A 69 -3.47 4.02 -3.52
C PRO A 69 -3.21 3.39 -4.89
N GLU A 70 -4.26 2.78 -5.41
CA GLU A 70 -4.39 2.10 -6.69
C GLU A 70 -3.09 2.13 -7.49
N HIS A 71 -2.22 1.14 -7.25
CA HIS A 71 -0.96 1.06 -7.96
C HIS A 71 -1.30 0.81 -9.44
N ASN A 72 -1.40 1.91 -10.22
CA ASN A 72 -1.82 1.96 -11.62
C ASN A 72 -2.81 0.85 -11.99
N LYS A 73 -4.10 1.03 -11.72
CA LYS A 73 -5.14 0.03 -12.03
C LYS A 73 -5.19 -0.47 -13.49
N ASN A 74 -4.38 0.08 -14.40
CA ASN A 74 -4.33 -0.44 -15.75
C ASN A 74 -3.00 -0.12 -16.47
N PRO A 75 -1.93 -0.90 -16.23
CA PRO A 75 -0.70 -0.81 -17.02
C PRO A 75 -0.97 -1.01 -18.52
N LEU A 76 -1.98 -1.83 -18.84
CA LEU A 76 -2.48 -2.06 -20.19
C LEU A 76 -3.09 -0.81 -20.81
N GLN A 77 -3.87 0.00 -20.07
CA GLN A 77 -4.38 1.26 -20.63
C GLN A 77 -3.26 2.27 -20.90
N LYS A 78 -2.21 2.30 -20.07
CA LYS A 78 -1.03 3.15 -20.36
C LYS A 78 -0.32 2.68 -21.62
N TYR A 79 -0.15 1.37 -21.79
CA TYR A 79 0.42 0.79 -22.99
C TYR A 79 -0.42 1.12 -24.24
N GLU A 80 -1.75 0.96 -24.18
CA GLU A 80 -2.64 1.32 -25.28
C GLU A 80 -2.61 2.82 -25.59
N HIS A 81 -2.55 3.67 -24.57
CA HIS A 81 -2.41 5.12 -24.76
C HIS A 81 -1.08 5.47 -25.44
N TRP A 82 0.02 4.87 -25.03
CA TRP A 82 1.33 5.07 -25.66
C TRP A 82 1.36 4.57 -27.10
N LYS A 83 0.77 3.39 -27.35
CA LYS A 83 0.65 2.81 -28.69
C LYS A 83 -0.21 3.70 -29.60
N SER A 84 -1.35 4.19 -29.10
CA SER A 84 -2.21 5.14 -29.81
C SER A 84 -1.45 6.44 -30.15
N ASN A 85 -0.75 7.04 -29.18
CA ASN A 85 -0.02 8.28 -29.41
C ASN A 85 1.18 8.08 -30.35
N ALA A 86 1.89 6.95 -30.26
CA ALA A 86 2.99 6.63 -31.17
C ALA A 86 2.51 6.38 -32.60
N SER A 87 1.29 5.84 -32.79
CA SER A 87 0.72 5.58 -34.11
C SER A 87 0.31 6.85 -34.87
N GLN A 88 0.09 7.97 -34.16
CA GLN A 88 -0.35 9.23 -34.75
C GLN A 88 0.80 10.09 -35.31
N GLY A 89 2.06 9.67 -35.10
CA GLY A 89 3.25 10.45 -35.51
C GLY A 89 3.38 11.79 -34.79
N PRO A 90 4.43 12.57 -35.06
CA PRO A 90 4.59 13.91 -34.47
C PRO A 90 3.48 14.84 -34.98
N SER A 91 2.92 15.68 -34.11
CA SER A 91 1.98 16.72 -34.51
C SER A 91 2.64 17.74 -35.45
N GLU A 92 1.84 18.48 -36.24
CA GLU A 92 2.36 19.52 -37.14
C GLU A 92 3.14 20.61 -36.37
N GLU A 93 2.71 20.95 -35.16
CA GLU A 93 3.46 21.87 -34.28
C GLU A 93 4.83 21.29 -33.88
N GLN A 94 4.89 19.99 -33.58
CA GLN A 94 6.15 19.31 -33.27
C GLN A 94 7.08 19.27 -34.49
N LYS A 95 6.54 19.04 -35.70
CA LYS A 95 7.30 19.06 -36.95
C LYS A 95 7.85 20.45 -37.26
N LEU A 96 7.05 21.50 -37.07
CA LEU A 96 7.47 22.90 -37.26
C LEU A 96 8.59 23.26 -36.28
N ARG A 97 8.44 22.91 -35.01
CA ARG A 97 9.46 23.19 -33.99
C ARG A 97 10.77 22.45 -34.24
N ILE A 98 10.72 21.19 -34.70
CA ILE A 98 11.91 20.44 -35.10
C ILE A 98 12.59 21.12 -36.29
N ARG A 99 11.81 21.59 -37.29
CA ARG A 99 12.34 22.31 -38.45
C ARG A 99 13.03 23.61 -38.05
N GLU A 100 12.44 24.39 -37.14
CA GLU A 100 13.04 25.63 -36.61
C GLU A 100 14.39 25.35 -35.91
N ILE A 101 14.43 24.33 -35.05
CA ILE A 101 15.67 23.94 -34.34
C ILE A 101 16.77 23.50 -35.31
N LEU A 102 16.41 22.74 -36.36
CA LEU A 102 17.37 22.30 -37.37
C LEU A 102 17.91 23.49 -38.19
N SER A 103 17.04 24.42 -38.59
CA SER A 103 17.45 25.63 -39.31
C SER A 103 18.33 26.57 -38.49
N ALA A 104 18.15 26.62 -37.16
CA ALA A 104 18.97 27.43 -36.25
C ALA A 104 20.35 26.80 -35.97
N ARG A 105 20.58 25.56 -36.40
CA ARG A 105 21.84 24.84 -36.20
C ARG A 105 22.72 24.81 -37.46
N GLU A 106 22.15 25.09 -38.62
CA GLU A 106 22.82 25.11 -39.93
C GLU A 106 23.22 26.52 -40.42
N GLY A 107 22.90 27.58 -39.64
CA GLY A 107 23.34 28.96 -39.88
C GLY A 107 24.33 29.42 -38.83
#